data_AF-A0AAV9VTG2-F1
#
_entry.id   AF-A0AAV9VTG2-F1
#
_cell.length_a   1.000
_cell.length_b   1.000
_cell.length_c   1.000
_cell.angle_alpha   90.00
_cell.angle_beta   90.00
_cell.angle_gamma   90.00
#
_symmetry.space_group_name_H-M   'P 1'
#
loop_
_entity.id
_entity.type
_entity.pdbx_description
1 polymer ?
#
loop_
_entity_poly.entity_id
_entity_poly.type
_entity_poly.pdbx_seq_one_letter_code
_entity_poly.pdbx_strand_id
1 'polypeptide(L)'
;MSKLRMEPFDGANPSNNPLCGKKVRVFSDMATEGVVFTVQDKCLGCTGESDLDVCRGPFKQQLGGEETDRIKIWWQWVSVT
;
A
#
# COMPACT_ATOMS: atom_id res chain seq x y z
N MET A 1 2.71 -5.99 -11.59
CA MET A 1 2.63 -7.02 -10.55
C MET A 1 3.01 -6.34 -9.24
N SER A 2 2.28 -6.48 -8.11
CA SER A 2 2.84 -6.01 -6.81
C SER A 2 3.95 -6.95 -6.32
N LYS A 3 4.06 -8.12 -6.98
CA LYS A 3 5.03 -9.19 -6.80
C LYS A 3 6.46 -8.70 -6.56
N LEU A 4 6.89 -7.62 -7.22
CA LEU A 4 8.30 -7.22 -7.12
C LEU A 4 8.64 -6.49 -5.82
N ARG A 5 7.70 -5.80 -5.18
CA ARG A 5 8.01 -4.92 -4.04
C ARG A 5 7.62 -5.47 -2.68
N MET A 6 6.69 -6.43 -2.58
CA MET A 6 6.21 -6.97 -1.28
C MET A 6 6.27 -8.49 -1.12
N GLU A 7 6.71 -9.25 -2.13
CA GLU A 7 6.88 -10.69 -1.97
C GLU A 7 8.12 -11.02 -1.13
N PRO A 8 8.03 -11.98 -0.20
CA PRO A 8 9.22 -12.64 0.31
C PRO A 8 9.91 -13.41 -0.83
N PHE A 9 11.25 -13.37 -0.88
CA PHE A 9 12.03 -14.10 -1.88
C PHE A 9 11.80 -15.62 -1.80
N ASP A 10 11.70 -16.31 -2.94
CA ASP A 10 11.63 -17.77 -3.15
C ASP A 10 11.42 -18.66 -1.90
N GLY A 11 10.17 -18.72 -1.41
CA GLY A 11 9.79 -19.64 -0.33
C GLY A 11 10.11 -19.17 1.08
N ALA A 12 10.65 -17.95 1.25
CA ALA A 12 10.87 -17.35 2.56
C ALA A 12 9.54 -17.12 3.30
N ASN A 13 9.58 -17.27 4.63
CA ASN A 13 8.40 -17.13 5.48
C ASN A 13 7.83 -15.70 5.37
N PRO A 14 6.58 -15.51 4.89
CA PRO A 14 5.97 -14.20 4.73
C PRO A 14 5.82 -13.44 6.06
N SER A 15 5.70 -14.14 7.19
CA SER A 15 5.65 -13.52 8.53
C SER A 15 6.95 -12.82 8.92
N ASN A 16 8.07 -13.15 8.26
CA ASN A 16 9.39 -12.54 8.49
C ASN A 16 9.80 -11.60 7.36
N ASN A 17 8.84 -11.10 6.57
CA ASN A 17 9.14 -10.19 5.49
C ASN A 17 9.70 -8.86 6.04
N PRO A 18 10.90 -8.40 5.61
CA PRO A 18 11.54 -7.19 6.13
C PRO A 18 10.77 -5.90 5.84
N LEU A 19 9.72 -5.98 5.01
CA LEU A 19 8.84 -4.88 4.67
C LEU A 19 7.69 -4.72 5.67
N CYS A 20 7.33 -5.76 6.42
CA CYS A 20 6.35 -5.64 7.50
C CYS A 20 6.80 -4.55 8.49
N GLY A 21 5.87 -3.69 8.89
CA GLY A 21 6.15 -2.54 9.77
C GLY A 21 6.79 -1.33 9.09
N LYS A 22 7.27 -1.44 7.85
CA LYS A 22 7.66 -0.26 7.05
C LYS A 22 6.43 0.55 6.67
N LYS A 23 6.65 1.84 6.37
CA LYS A 23 5.58 2.78 6.05
C LYS A 23 5.67 3.26 4.62
N VAL A 24 4.50 3.44 4.00
CA VAL A 24 4.35 4.05 2.67
C VAL A 24 3.47 5.28 2.79
N ARG A 25 3.79 6.33 2.03
CA ARG A 25 2.92 7.48 1.86
C ARG A 25 2.21 7.33 0.51
N VAL A 26 0.89 7.32 0.53
CA VAL A 26 0.02 7.13 -0.63
C VAL A 26 -0.70 8.43 -0.94
N PHE A 27 -0.65 8.85 -2.20
CA PHE A 27 -1.23 10.07 -2.72
C PHE A 27 -2.36 9.74 -3.68
N SER A 28 -3.36 10.61 -3.72
CA SER A 28 -4.43 10.60 -4.71
C SER A 28 -4.80 12.05 -5.05
N ASP A 29 -5.72 12.23 -6.00
CA ASP A 29 -6.25 13.56 -6.33
C ASP A 29 -6.96 14.23 -5.12
N MET A 30 -7.46 13.44 -4.14
CA MET A 30 -8.04 13.95 -2.90
C MET A 30 -7.01 14.15 -1.76
N ALA A 31 -5.88 13.44 -1.80
CA ALA A 31 -4.84 13.49 -0.79
C ALA A 31 -3.49 13.88 -1.41
N THR A 32 -3.35 15.16 -1.73
CA THR A 32 -2.12 15.71 -2.32
C THR A 32 -0.93 15.70 -1.35
N GLU A 33 -1.19 15.80 -0.03
CA GLU A 33 -0.16 15.67 1.03
C GLU A 33 0.15 14.21 1.40
N GLY A 34 -0.68 13.29 0.90
CA GLY A 34 -0.56 11.86 1.09
C GLY A 34 -0.91 11.35 2.50
N VAL A 35 -1.36 10.10 2.54
CA VAL A 35 -1.75 9.36 3.74
C VAL A 35 -0.73 8.27 4.02
N VAL A 36 -0.29 8.15 5.27
CA VAL A 36 0.73 7.17 5.66
C VAL A 36 0.09 5.88 6.12
N PHE A 37 0.48 4.78 5.50
CA PHE A 37 0.08 3.42 5.85
C PHE A 37 1.28 2.62 6.35
N THR A 38 1.03 1.66 7.22
CA THR A 38 2.03 0.67 7.65
C THR A 38 1.75 -0.65 6.93
N VAL A 39 2.78 -1.25 6.35
CA VAL A 39 2.67 -2.56 5.69
C VAL A 39 2.43 -3.63 6.75
N GLN A 40 1.31 -4.33 6.64
CA GLN A 40 0.94 -5.41 7.55
C GLN A 40 0.70 -6.73 6.84
N ASP A 41 0.24 -6.69 5.60
CA ASP A 41 -0.17 -7.89 4.87
C ASP A 41 0.19 -7.79 3.38
N LYS A 42 0.17 -8.95 2.73
CA LYS A 42 0.38 -9.12 1.31
C LYS A 42 -0.96 -9.40 0.61
N CYS A 43 -1.28 -8.59 -0.39
CA CYS A 43 -2.43 -8.83 -1.26
C CYS A 43 -2.06 -9.76 -2.44
N LEU A 44 -2.51 -11.02 -2.41
CA LEU A 44 -2.26 -12.01 -3.49
C LEU A 44 -2.94 -11.63 -4.82
N GLY A 45 -4.05 -10.90 -4.77
CA GLY A 45 -4.81 -10.45 -5.95
C GLY A 45 -4.26 -9.18 -6.62
N CYS A 46 -3.25 -8.53 -6.03
CA CYS A 46 -2.80 -7.22 -6.46
C CYS A 46 -1.76 -7.30 -7.59
N THR A 47 -2.11 -6.75 -8.75
CA THR A 47 -1.48 -6.99 -10.05
C THR A 47 -0.42 -5.98 -10.44
N GLY A 48 -0.10 -4.98 -9.61
CA GLY A 48 0.77 -3.83 -9.92
C GLY A 48 1.54 -3.31 -8.71
N GLU A 49 2.70 -2.66 -8.88
CA GLU A 49 3.37 -1.99 -7.75
C GLU A 49 2.51 -0.87 -7.15
N SER A 50 1.58 -0.32 -7.93
CA SER A 50 0.60 0.68 -7.50
C SER A 50 -0.80 0.08 -7.23
N ASP A 51 -0.94 -1.24 -7.21
CA ASP A 51 -2.19 -1.91 -6.82
C ASP A 51 -2.11 -2.20 -5.32
N LEU A 52 -2.27 -1.15 -4.51
CA LEU A 52 -2.21 -1.24 -3.04
C LEU A 52 -3.60 -1.51 -2.47
N ASP A 53 -3.71 -2.57 -1.67
CA ASP A 53 -4.90 -2.85 -0.87
C ASP A 53 -4.73 -2.23 0.52
N VAL A 54 -5.51 -1.18 0.78
CA VAL A 54 -5.41 -0.37 2.01
C VAL A 54 -6.70 -0.53 2.82
N CYS A 55 -6.62 -0.26 4.12
CA CYS A 55 -7.79 -0.37 4.99
C CYS A 55 -8.95 0.53 4.50
N ARG A 56 -10.16 -0.04 4.44
CA ARG A 56 -11.38 0.61 3.93
C ARG A 56 -11.67 1.98 4.55
N GLY A 57 -11.45 2.14 5.86
CA GLY A 57 -11.74 3.39 6.58
C GLY A 57 -10.90 4.57 6.05
N PRO A 58 -9.56 4.52 6.17
CA PRO A 58 -8.67 5.55 5.60
C PRO A 58 -8.87 5.74 4.09
N PHE A 59 -9.13 4.67 3.34
CA PHE A 59 -9.42 4.79 1.91
C PHE A 59 -10.62 5.71 1.64
N LYS A 60 -11.77 5.41 2.27
CA LYS A 60 -13.01 6.18 2.08
C LYS A 60 -12.87 7.62 2.58
N GLN A 61 -12.19 7.81 3.71
CA GLN A 61 -12.10 9.12 4.37
C GLN A 61 -11.07 10.05 3.73
N GLN A 62 -9.98 9.53 3.17
CA GLN A 62 -8.82 10.35 2.82
C GLN A 62 -8.36 10.17 1.37
N LEU A 63 -8.63 9.03 0.73
CA LEU A 63 -8.07 8.75 -0.60
C LEU A 63 -9.09 8.84 -1.75
N GLY A 64 -10.25 8.20 -1.64
CA GLY A 64 -11.14 7.97 -2.80
C GLY A 64 -12.63 8.25 -2.59
N GLY A 65 -13.08 8.57 -1.37
CA GLY A 65 -14.49 8.78 -1.05
C GLY A 65 -15.28 7.49 -0.83
N GLU A 66 -16.55 7.60 -0.43
CA GLU A 66 -17.36 6.45 -0.02
C GLU A 66 -17.89 5.59 -1.17
N GLU A 67 -18.02 6.17 -2.36
CA GLU A 67 -18.67 5.58 -3.56
C GLU A 67 -17.67 4.92 -4.53
N THR A 68 -16.37 5.04 -4.26
CA THR A 68 -15.32 4.50 -5.14
C THR A 68 -14.70 3.26 -4.50
N ASP A 69 -14.38 2.24 -5.29
CA ASP A 69 -13.68 1.04 -4.79
C ASP A 69 -12.20 0.98 -5.22
N ARG A 70 -11.84 1.65 -6.32
CA ARG A 70 -10.47 1.72 -6.84
C ARG A 70 -10.21 3.09 -7.46
N ILE A 71 -9.04 3.66 -7.15
CA ILE A 71 -8.62 4.96 -7.65
C ILE A 71 -7.20 4.89 -8.20
N LYS A 72 -6.83 5.92 -8.97
CA LYS A 72 -5.43 6.14 -9.33
C LYS A 72 -4.68 6.70 -8.12
N ILE A 73 -3.48 6.16 -7.88
CA ILE A 73 -2.62 6.57 -6.78
C ILE A 73 -1.17 6.75 -7.25
N TRP A 74 -0.41 7.47 -6.41
CA TRP A 74 1.05 7.47 -6.41
C TRP A 74 1.53 7.17 -5.00
N TRP A 75 2.76 6.69 -4.84
CA TRP A 75 3.26 6.39 -3.51
C TRP A 75 4.78 6.34 -3.42
N GLN A 76 5.29 6.48 -2.20
CA GLN A 76 6.70 6.32 -1.88
C GLN A 76 6.89 5.66 -0.52
N TRP A 77 8.06 5.04 -0.30
CA TRP A 77 8.46 4.62 1.04
C TRP A 77 8.64 5.86 1.92
N VAL A 78 8.25 5.77 3.19
CA VAL A 78 8.65 6.74 4.20
C VAL A 78 10.03 6.31 4.69
N SER A 79 11.06 7.10 4.38
CA SER A 79 12.39 6.91 4.93
C SER A 79 12.36 7.24 6.43
N VAL A 80 12.90 6.34 7.25
CA VAL A 80 13.36 6.69 8.59
C VAL A 80 14.72 7.34 8.44
N THR A 81 14.77 8.67 8.64
CA THR A 81 16.01 9.37 8.99
C THR A 81 16.51 8.94 10.35
#